data_AF-A0A7Y3D7Z9-F1
#
_entry.id   AF-A0A7Y3D7Z9-F1
#
_cell.length_a   1.000
_cell.length_b   1.000
_cell.length_c   1.000
_cell.angle_alpha   90.00
_cell.angle_beta   90.00
_cell.angle_gamma   90.00
#
_symmetry.space_group_name_H-M   'P 1'
#
loop_
_entity.id
_entity.type
_entity.pdbx_description
1 polymer ?
#
loop_
_entity_poly.entity_id
_entity_poly.type
_entity_poly.pdbx_seq_one_letter_code
_entity_poly.pdbx_strand_id
1 'polypeptide(L)'
;PRLIEALQIAASLRARGLAVPRQLRLGLPQRMQSAELRLRGFAPAVWIERTRFEEQLDRLATLLTSSLAVASEATVIDLRFQDRAVLWSGR
;
A
#
# COMPACT_ATOMS: atom_id res chain seq x y z
N PRO A 1 13.03 1.88 15.98
CA PRO A 1 12.96 2.22 14.53
C PRO A 1 11.63 1.83 13.86
N ARG A 2 11.21 0.56 13.93
CA ARG A 2 10.04 0.06 13.18
C ARG A 2 8.69 0.70 13.57
N LEU A 3 8.52 1.09 14.84
CA LEU A 3 7.31 1.79 15.30
C LEU A 3 7.21 3.22 14.73
N ILE A 4 8.31 3.98 14.74
CA ILE A 4 8.35 5.34 14.20
C ILE A 4 8.02 5.32 12.70
N GLU A 5 8.64 4.40 11.96
CA GLU A 5 8.36 4.19 10.53
C GLU A 5 6.88 3.84 10.29
N ALA A 6 6.30 2.97 11.13
CA ALA A 6 4.88 2.64 11.03
C ALA A 6 3.95 3.85 11.29
N LEU A 7 4.30 4.70 12.26
CA LEU A 7 3.55 5.92 12.57
C LEU A 7 3.67 6.96 11.44
N GLN A 8 4.86 7.12 10.86
CA GLN A 8 5.07 8.00 9.70
C GLN A 8 4.20 7.53 8.51
N ILE A 9 4.20 6.23 8.22
CA ILE A 9 3.36 5.66 7.15
C ILE A 9 1.87 5.92 7.41
N ALA A 10 1.40 5.71 8.65
CA ALA A 10 0.02 5.98 9.01
C ALA A 10 -0.35 7.47 8.88
N ALA A 11 0.56 8.38 9.25
CA ALA A 11 0.37 9.82 9.10
C ALA A 11 0.30 10.23 7.62
N SER A 12 1.19 9.71 6.77
CA SER A 12 1.22 10.01 5.33
C SER A 12 -0.01 9.48 4.59
N LEU A 13 -0.57 8.33 5.01
CA LEU A 13 -1.85 7.85 4.50
C LEU A 13 -2.98 8.81 4.87
N ARG A 14 -3.06 9.23 6.13
CA ARG A 14 -4.09 10.17 6.60
C ARG A 14 -4.01 11.52 5.87
N ALA A 15 -2.80 12.04 5.63
CA ALA A 15 -2.59 13.28 4.89
C ALA A 15 -3.16 13.24 3.47
N ARG A 16 -3.31 12.05 2.88
CA ARG A 16 -3.86 11.79 1.55
C ARG A 16 -5.34 11.40 1.56
N GLY A 17 -6.01 11.51 2.71
CA GLY A 17 -7.40 11.07 2.87
C GLY A 17 -7.57 9.54 2.82
N LEU A 18 -6.47 8.77 2.88
CA LEU A 18 -6.54 7.32 2.88
C LEU A 18 -6.86 6.79 4.27
N ALA A 19 -7.61 5.68 4.30
CA ALA A 19 -7.91 4.99 5.55
C ALA A 19 -6.61 4.52 6.22
N VAL A 20 -6.53 4.72 7.53
CA VAL A 20 -5.41 4.20 8.35
C VAL A 20 -5.36 2.68 8.18
N PRO A 21 -4.16 2.10 7.96
CA PRO A 21 -4.03 0.68 7.74
C PRO A 21 -4.40 -0.08 9.01
N ARG A 22 -5.26 -1.09 8.89
CA ARG A 22 -5.52 -2.04 9.99
C ARG A 22 -4.29 -2.87 10.31
N GLN A 23 -3.39 -3.04 9.34
CA GLN A 23 -2.17 -3.79 9.48
C GLN A 23 -1.09 -3.20 8.58
N LEU A 24 0.10 -3.02 9.14
CA LEU A 24 1.31 -2.64 8.42
C LEU A 24 2.42 -3.62 8.81
N ARG A 25 2.98 -4.32 7.82
CA ARG A 25 4.09 -5.26 8.01
C ARG A 25 5.32 -4.71 7.31
N LEU A 26 6.38 -4.45 8.07
CA LEU A 26 7.66 -3.99 7.56
C LEU A 26 8.64 -5.16 7.44
N GLY A 27 9.19 -5.38 6.25
CA GLY A 27 10.24 -6.37 6.02
C GLY A 27 9.75 -7.82 6.15
N LEU A 28 9.02 -8.31 5.14
CA LEU A 28 8.77 -9.75 5.01
C LEU A 28 10.12 -10.48 4.81
N PRO A 29 10.31 -11.72 5.31
CA PRO A 29 11.59 -12.43 5.23
C PRO A 29 12.16 -12.53 3.81
N GLN A 30 11.29 -12.57 2.81
CA GLN A 30 11.64 -12.68 1.40
C GLN A 30 11.81 -11.30 0.71
N ARG A 31 11.49 -10.21 1.41
CA ARG A 31 11.34 -8.84 0.86
C ARG A 31 11.66 -7.77 1.90
N MET A 32 12.91 -7.72 2.37
CA MET A 32 13.37 -6.81 3.42
C MET A 32 13.18 -5.31 3.10
N GLN A 33 13.10 -4.95 1.81
CA GLN A 33 12.90 -3.57 1.35
C GLN A 33 11.43 -3.22 1.08
N SER A 34 10.49 -4.14 1.35
CA SER A 34 9.07 -3.92 1.07
C SER A 34 8.26 -3.81 2.36
N ALA A 35 7.13 -3.11 2.26
CA ALA A 35 6.09 -3.10 3.27
C ALA A 35 4.76 -3.62 2.68
N GLU A 36 4.00 -4.32 3.51
CA GLU A 36 2.62 -4.70 3.21
C GLU A 36 1.68 -3.84 4.06
N LEU A 37 0.73 -3.20 3.38
CA LEU A 37 -0.34 -2.40 3.95
C LEU A 37 -1.67 -3.14 3.75
N ARG A 38 -2.48 -3.23 4.80
CA ARG A 38 -3.89 -3.62 4.69
C ARG A 38 -4.74 -2.47 5.21
N LEU A 39 -5.52 -1.85 4.32
CA LEU A 39 -6.37 -0.72 4.69
C LEU A 39 -7.69 -1.20 5.31
N ARG A 40 -8.30 -0.35 6.13
CA ARG A 40 -9.64 -0.64 6.68
C ARG A 40 -10.69 -0.50 5.59
N GLY A 41 -11.60 -1.47 5.47
CA GLY A 41 -12.66 -1.45 4.45
C GLY A 41 -12.18 -1.73 3.03
N PHE A 42 -10.91 -2.12 2.85
CA PHE A 42 -10.34 -2.46 1.56
C PHE A 42 -9.71 -3.85 1.66
N ALA A 43 -10.21 -4.79 0.86
CA ALA A 43 -9.80 -6.19 0.92
C ALA A 43 -8.35 -6.45 0.47
N PRO A 44 -7.86 -5.83 -0.63
CA PRO A 44 -6.53 -6.13 -1.16
C PRO A 44 -5.41 -5.77 -0.19
N ALA A 45 -4.34 -6.57 -0.21
CA ALA A 45 -3.06 -6.17 0.39
C ALA A 45 -2.31 -5.25 -0.58
N VAL A 46 -1.74 -4.16 -0.08
CA VAL A 46 -0.95 -3.23 -0.90
C VAL A 46 0.52 -3.40 -0.58
N TRP A 47 1.35 -3.64 -1.60
CA TRP A 47 2.80 -3.75 -1.47
C TRP A 47 3.48 -2.50 -1.99
N ILE A 48 4.39 -1.98 -1.18
CA ILE A 48 5.18 -0.78 -1.46
C ILE A 48 6.65 -1.03 -1.12
N GLU A 49 7.53 -0.24 -1.72
CA GLU A 49 8.95 -0.15 -1.37
C GLU A 49 9.13 0.86 -0.24
N ARG A 50 10.02 0.56 0.69
CA ARG A 50 10.31 1.43 1.83
C ARG A 50 11.03 2.71 1.43
N THR A 51 11.78 2.68 0.33
CA THR A 51 12.57 3.82 -0.17
C THR A 51 11.76 4.80 -1.02
N ARG A 52 10.60 4.38 -1.55
CA ARG A 52 9.76 5.17 -2.47
C ARG A 52 8.32 5.30 -1.99
N PHE A 53 8.15 5.18 -0.68
CA PHE A 53 6.84 4.99 -0.09
C PHE A 53 5.89 6.19 -0.32
N GLU A 54 6.36 7.44 -0.21
CA GLU A 54 5.54 8.64 -0.40
C GLU A 54 4.94 8.69 -1.82
N GLU A 55 5.79 8.53 -2.84
CA GLU A 55 5.38 8.47 -4.26
C GLU A 55 4.35 7.35 -4.49
N GLN A 56 4.59 6.17 -3.91
CA GLN A 56 3.70 5.03 -4.07
C GLN A 56 2.36 5.23 -3.32
N LEU A 57 2.35 5.97 -2.22
CA LEU A 57 1.10 6.34 -1.55
C LEU A 57 0.29 7.34 -2.37
N ASP A 58 0.92 8.30 -3.06
CA ASP A 58 0.23 9.20 -3.98
C ASP A 58 -0.43 8.42 -5.12
N ARG A 59 0.28 7.42 -5.64
CA ARG A 59 -0.25 6.51 -6.66
C ARG A 59 -1.39 5.65 -6.13
N LEU A 60 -1.30 5.16 -4.90
CA LEU A 60 -2.39 4.43 -4.24
C LEU A 60 -3.63 5.33 -4.09
N ALA A 61 -3.46 6.57 -3.63
CA ALA A 61 -4.56 7.53 -3.49
C ALA A 61 -5.24 7.79 -4.84
N THR A 62 -4.44 7.99 -5.88
CA THR A 62 -4.95 8.16 -7.25
C THR A 62 -5.74 6.92 -7.69
N LEU A 63 -5.18 5.72 -7.53
CA LEU A 63 -5.81 4.46 -7.92
C LEU A 63 -7.15 4.23 -7.20
N LEU A 64 -7.21 4.50 -5.90
CA LEU A 64 -8.42 4.34 -5.10
C LEU A 64 -9.48 5.41 -5.41
N THR A 65 -9.08 6.53 -6.00
CA THR A 65 -10.02 7.58 -6.43
C THR A 65 -10.55 7.31 -7.84
N SER A 66 -9.70 6.86 -8.77
CA SER A 66 -10.06 6.69 -10.18
C SER A 66 -10.59 5.30 -10.54
N SER A 67 -10.16 4.25 -9.83
CA SER A 67 -10.36 2.86 -10.22
C SER A 67 -10.67 1.94 -9.04
N LEU A 68 -11.41 2.42 -8.04
CA LEU A 68 -11.70 1.68 -6.81
C LEU A 68 -12.32 0.29 -7.07
N ALA A 69 -13.25 0.18 -8.02
CA ALA A 69 -13.91 -1.08 -8.33
C ALA A 69 -12.90 -2.15 -8.77
N VAL A 70 -12.06 -1.81 -9.76
CA VAL A 70 -11.01 -2.69 -10.27
C VAL A 70 -9.97 -3.02 -9.19
N ALA A 71 -9.57 -2.02 -8.41
CA ALA A 71 -8.61 -2.21 -7.33
C ALA A 71 -9.16 -3.16 -6.25
N SER A 72 -10.45 -3.07 -5.93
CA SER A 72 -11.13 -3.88 -4.91
C SER A 72 -11.24 -5.36 -5.28
N GLU A 73 -11.21 -5.70 -6.57
CA GLU A 73 -11.26 -7.08 -7.05
C GLU A 73 -9.91 -7.82 -6.91
N ALA A 74 -8.81 -7.09 -6.72
CA ALA A 74 -7.49 -7.67 -6.56
C ALA A 74 -7.32 -8.35 -5.19
N THR A 75 -6.47 -9.36 -5.13
CA THR A 75 -5.98 -9.90 -3.85
C THR A 75 -4.77 -9.09 -3.36
N VAL A 76 -3.92 -8.64 -4.30
CA VAL A 76 -2.75 -7.82 -4.02
C VAL A 76 -2.63 -6.70 -5.04
N ILE A 77 -2.27 -5.51 -4.57
CA ILE A 77 -1.88 -4.34 -5.38
C ILE A 77 -0.40 -4.09 -5.15
N ASP A 78 0.42 -4.35 -6.15
CA ASP A 78 1.86 -4.14 -6.07
C ASP A 78 2.24 -2.82 -6.76
N LEU A 79 2.66 -1.84 -5.96
CA LEU A 79 3.03 -0.50 -6.40
C LEU A 79 4.54 -0.34 -6.56
N ARG A 80 5.31 -1.41 -6.38
CA ARG A 80 6.77 -1.38 -6.42
C ARG A 80 7.32 -1.14 -7.83
N PHE A 81 6.50 -1.38 -8.86
CA PHE A 81 6.84 -1.10 -10.25
C PHE A 81 6.75 0.41 -10.53
N GLN A 82 7.79 0.97 -11.16
CA GLN A 82 8.00 2.43 -11.31
C GLN A 82 6.77 3.21 -11.75
N ASP A 83 6.06 2.76 -12.78
CA ASP A 83 4.98 3.57 -13.39
C ASP A 83 3.63 2.84 -13.47
N ARG A 84 3.49 1.68 -12.82
CA ARG A 84 2.25 0.89 -12.89
C ARG A 84 1.92 0.18 -11.58
N ALA A 85 0.63 0.12 -11.27
CA ALA A 85 0.13 -0.75 -10.22
C ALA A 85 -0.12 -2.12 -10.84
N VAL A 86 0.50 -3.17 -10.29
CA VAL A 86 0.24 -4.55 -10.74
C VAL A 86 -0.81 -5.16 -9.82
N LEU A 87 -1.94 -5.53 -10.39
CA LEU A 87 -3.05 -6.15 -9.68
C LEU A 87 -2.94 -7.66 -9.82
N TRP A 88 -2.86 -8.37 -8.70
CA TRP A 88 -2.84 -9.83 -8.66
C TRP A 88 -4.21 -10.32 -8.22
N SER A 89 -4.90 -11.06 -9.07
CA SER A 89 -6.12 -11.79 -8.72
C SER A 89 -5.77 -13.21 -8.29
N GLY A 90 -6.17 -13.62 -7.09
CA GLY A 90 -6.08 -15.03 -6.69
C GLY A 90 -7.02 -15.88 -7.54
N ARG A 91 -6.50 -16.52 -8.59
CA ARG A 91 -7.06 -17.73 -9.18
C ARG A 91 -6.02 -18.82 -9.10
#